data_AF-A0A316EAC9-F1
#
_entry.id   AF-A0A316EAC9-F1
#
_cell.length_a   1.000
_cell.length_b   1.000
_cell.length_c   1.000
_cell.angle_alpha   90.00
_cell.angle_beta   90.00
_cell.angle_gamma   90.00
#
_symmetry.space_group_name_H-M   'P 1'
#
loop_
_entity.id
_entity.type
_entity.pdbx_description
1 polymer ?
#
loop_
_entity_poly.entity_id
_entity_poly.type
_entity_poly.pdbx_seq_one_letter_code
_entity_poly.pdbx_strand_id
1 'polypeptide(L)' 'MPKQKGIIKIHGTLNGICYYPLHGVYLSRVATGPSRKRILTDPAFANVKANNQEFGMASKLSKAIRTG' A
#
# COMPACT_ATOMS: atom_id res chain seq x y z
N MET A 1 5.47 0.78 4.82
CA MET A 1 6.90 0.95 5.18
C MET A 1 7.51 -0.42 5.37
N PRO A 2 8.76 -0.64 4.94
CA PRO A 2 9.46 -1.90 5.17
C PRO A 2 9.63 -2.14 6.66
N LYS A 3 9.43 -3.38 7.11
CA LYS A 3 9.62 -3.81 8.50
C LYS A 3 10.69 -4.90 8.55
N GLN A 4 11.63 -4.77 9.48
CA GLN A 4 12.64 -5.82 9.73
C GLN A 4 11.98 -6.98 10.48
N LYS A 5 12.05 -8.18 9.91
CA LYS A 5 11.52 -9.43 10.50
C LYS A 5 12.62 -10.34 11.06
N GLY A 6 13.89 -10.05 10.75
CA GLY A 6 15.04 -10.79 11.28
C GLY A 6 16.36 -10.09 10.92
N ILE A 7 17.48 -10.75 11.19
CA ILE A 7 18.83 -10.17 10.99
C ILE A 7 19.05 -9.74 9.53
N ILE A 8 18.58 -10.53 8.56
CA ILE A 8 18.71 -10.24 7.11
C ILE A 8 17.31 -10.15 6.44
N LYS A 9 16.25 -10.51 7.16
CA LYS A 9 14.89 -10.64 6.60
C LYS A 9 14.14 -9.31 6.68
N ILE A 10 13.86 -8.70 5.54
CA ILE A 10 13.05 -7.49 5.41
C ILE A 10 11.70 -7.87 4.80
N HIS A 11 10.63 -7.26 5.29
CA HIS A 11 9.29 -7.42 4.73
C HIS A 11 8.78 -6.08 4.21
N GLY A 12 8.49 -6.00 2.91
CA GLY A 12 8.03 -4.80 2.22
C GLY A 12 9.08 -4.23 1.26
N THR A 13 8.81 -3.04 0.73
CA THR A 13 9.66 -2.38 -0.27
C THR A 13 10.73 -1.50 0.37
N LEU A 14 11.99 -1.80 0.08
CA LEU A 14 13.17 -0.99 0.43
C LEU A 14 13.96 -0.67 -0.84
N ASN A 15 14.27 0.60 -1.06
CA ASN A 15 15.07 1.09 -2.19
C ASN A 15 14.62 0.55 -3.56
N GLY A 16 13.31 0.44 -3.79
CA GLY A 16 12.75 -0.06 -5.05
C GLY A 16 12.74 -1.59 -5.19
N ILE A 17 13.18 -2.35 -4.19
CA ILE A 17 13.11 -3.80 -4.14
C ILE A 17 12.08 -4.22 -3.09
N CYS A 18 11.09 -5.01 -3.50
CA CYS A 18 10.05 -5.54 -2.65
C CYS A 18 10.43 -6.95 -2.15
N TYR A 19 10.56 -7.08 -0.83
CA TYR A 19 10.89 -8.33 -0.15
C TYR A 19 9.63 -8.94 0.46
N TYR A 20 9.32 -10.19 0.14
CA TYR A 20 8.15 -10.88 0.65
C TYR A 20 8.39 -12.40 0.79
N PRO A 21 7.76 -13.05 1.78
CA PRO A 21 7.79 -14.50 1.91
C PRO A 21 6.81 -15.14 0.91
N LEU A 22 7.25 -16.20 0.24
CA LEU A 22 6.43 -17.07 -0.58
C LEU A 22 6.81 -18.52 -0.27
N HIS A 23 5.85 -19.34 0.15
CA HIS A 23 6.07 -20.75 0.51
C HIS A 23 7.26 -20.97 1.47
N GLY A 24 7.46 -20.05 2.44
CA GLY A 24 8.56 -20.14 3.43
C GLY A 24 9.91 -19.59 2.96
N VAL A 25 10.06 -19.24 1.67
CA VAL A 25 11.27 -18.63 1.11
C VAL A 25 11.09 -17.12 0.99
N TYR A 26 12.12 -16.34 1.32
CA TYR A 26 12.10 -14.88 1.14
C TYR A 26 12.57 -14.53 -0.27
N LEU A 27 11.65 -14.01 -1.09
CA LEU A 27 11.96 -13.52 -2.43
C LEU A 27 12.08 -12.00 -2.46
N SER A 28 12.81 -11.51 -3.45
CA SER A 28 12.93 -10.10 -3.76
C SER A 28 12.53 -9.85 -5.22
N ARG A 29 11.78 -8.79 -5.47
CA ARG A 29 11.42 -8.33 -6.83
C ARG A 29 11.61 -6.84 -6.97
N VAL A 30 11.86 -6.35 -8.18
CA VAL A 30 11.77 -4.90 -8.44
C VAL A 30 10.32 -4.46 -8.19
N ALA A 31 10.14 -3.34 -7.49
CA ALA A 31 8.83 -2.80 -7.19
C ALA A 31 8.13 -2.39 -8.49
N THR A 32 7.22 -3.25 -8.94
CA THR A 32 6.37 -2.97 -10.10
C THR A 32 5.17 -2.13 -9.67
N GLY A 33 4.92 -1.02 -10.35
CA GLY A 33 3.75 -0.17 -10.15
C GLY A 33 4.07 1.33 -10.08
N PRO A 34 3.05 2.20 -10.16
CA PRO A 34 3.23 3.64 -10.03
C PRO A 34 3.67 4.01 -8.60
N SER A 35 4.65 4.91 -8.49
CA SER A 35 5.10 5.41 -7.19
C SER A 35 3.97 6.18 -6.50
N ARG A 36 4.00 6.24 -5.15
CA ARG A 36 3.03 7.02 -4.37
C ARG A 36 2.97 8.47 -4.83
N LYS A 37 4.13 9.08 -5.11
CA LYS A 37 4.22 10.46 -5.61
C LYS A 37 3.45 10.59 -6.92
N ARG A 38 3.66 9.66 -7.86
CA ARG A 38 2.93 9.64 -9.13
C ARG A 38 1.41 9.55 -8.91
N ILE A 39 0.92 8.61 -8.10
CA ILE A 39 -0.52 8.47 -7.84
C ILE A 39 -1.12 9.77 -7.29
N LEU A 40 -0.38 10.50 -6.45
CA LEU A 40 -0.86 11.75 -5.86
C LEU A 40 -0.84 12.94 -6.83
N THR A 41 0.18 13.04 -7.69
CA THR A 41 0.40 14.22 -8.55
C THR A 41 -0.14 14.05 -9.98
N ASP A 42 -0.10 12.85 -10.53
CA ASP A 42 -0.41 12.59 -11.95
C ASP A 42 -1.94 12.71 -12.18
N PRO A 43 -2.38 13.50 -13.19
CA PRO A 43 -3.80 13.69 -13.50
C PRO A 43 -4.50 12.39 -13.93
N ALA A 44 -3.78 11.39 -14.45
CA ALA A 44 -4.35 10.09 -14.81
C ALA A 44 -4.99 9.37 -13.60
N PHE A 45 -4.58 9.71 -12.38
CA PHE A 45 -5.13 9.13 -11.15
C PHE A 45 -6.17 10.03 -10.46
N ALA A 46 -6.68 11.08 -11.12
CA ALA A 46 -7.68 11.97 -10.52
C ALA A 46 -8.94 11.23 -10.03
N ASN A 47 -9.53 10.38 -10.89
CA ASN A 47 -10.71 9.59 -10.54
C ASN A 47 -10.43 8.57 -9.43
N VAL A 48 -9.24 7.95 -9.45
CA VAL A 48 -8.81 7.01 -8.40
C VAL A 48 -8.73 7.71 -7.04
N LYS A 49 -8.20 8.94 -7.00
CA LYS A 49 -8.13 9.74 -5.76
C LYS A 49 -9.52 10.11 -5.25
N ALA A 50 -10.42 10.56 -6.14
CA ALA A 50 -11.79 10.91 -5.78
C ALA A 50 -12.54 9.72 -5.17
N ASN A 51 -12.52 8.57 -5.85
CA ASN A 51 -13.16 7.35 -5.38
C ASN A 51 -12.59 6.89 -4.02
N ASN A 52 -11.26 6.96 -3.85
CA ASN A 52 -10.61 6.54 -2.61
C ASN A 52 -11.02 7.42 -1.42
N GLN A 53 -11.27 8.72 -1.64
CA GLN A 53 -11.81 9.61 -0.62
C GLN A 53 -13.26 9.25 -0.28
N GLU A 54 -14.10 9.03 -1.28
CA GLU A 54 -15.51 8.66 -1.10
C GLU A 54 -15.66 7.35 -0.31
N PHE A 55 -14.97 6.28 -0.72
CA PHE A 55 -15.03 4.99 -0.01
C PHE A 55 -14.44 5.07 1.41
N GLY A 56 -13.44 5.94 1.63
CA GLY A 56 -12.91 6.22 2.95
C GLY A 56 -13.94 6.87 3.88
N MET A 57 -14.75 7.78 3.36
CA MET A 57 -15.85 8.40 4.11
C MET A 57 -16.99 7.42 4.36
N ALA A 58 -17.41 6.65 3.36
CA ALA A 58 -18.44 5.63 3.50
C ALA A 58 -18.08 4.62 4.60
N SER A 59 -16.82 4.19 4.64
CA SER A 59 -16.30 3.30 5.69
C SER A 59 -16.39 3.93 7.09
N LYS A 60 -16.08 5.22 7.22
CA LYS A 60 -16.21 5.95 8.49
C LYS A 60 -17.66 6.10 8.93
N LEU A 61 -18.57 6.42 8.00
CA LEU A 61 -20.00 6.54 8.25
C LEU A 61 -20.58 5.20 8.73
N SER A 62 -20.27 4.10 8.04
CA SER A 62 -20.70 2.76 8.44
C SER A 62 -20.23 2.41 9.86
N LYS A 63 -18.98 2.74 10.19
CA LYS A 63 -18.47 2.57 11.56
C LYS A 63 -19.26 3.40 12.57
N ALA A 64 -19.56 4.66 12.27
CA ALA A 64 -20.31 5.54 13.17
C ALA A 64 -21.73 5.01 13.44
N ILE A 65 -22.44 4.54 12.40
CA ILE A 65 -23.78 3.94 12.52
C ILE A 65 -23.75 2.67 13.39
N ARG A 66 -22.67 1.88 13.33
CA ARG A 66 -22.55 0.66 14.14
C ARG A 66 -22.29 0.94 15.63
N THR A 67 -21.62 2.05 15.94
CA THR A 67 -21.17 2.36 17.30
C THR A 67 -22.07 3.34 18.04
N GLY A 68 -22.89 4.11 17.33
CA GLY A 68 -23.96 4.93 17.90
C GLY A 68 -25.21 4.08 18.08
#